data_AF-A0A949FP64-F1
#
_entry.id   AF-A0A949FP64-F1
#
_cell.length_a   1.000
_cell.length_b   1.000
_cell.length_c   1.000
_cell.angle_alpha   90.00
_cell.angle_beta   90.00
_cell.angle_gamma   90.00
#
_symmetry.space_group_name_H-M   'P 1'
#
loop_
_entity.id
_entity.type
_entity.pdbx_description
1 polymer ?
#
loop_
_entity_poly.entity_id
_entity_poly.type
_entity_poly.pdbx_seq_one_letter_code
_entity_poly.pdbx_strand_id
1 'polypeptide(L)'
;DCYIFAPQANHLLTNHATVATGGDASPPRPKAERSGERREASKIPDLKKQGIKQPHVALTQTEFYTWHLFTNEKLKASDIAAHRQISENTIYEHLSHSIELGVLKWDMVITPEIRKRVLEAEKTVGKAPDGFLKRIHLALNSEVSYGQIRCALASK
;
A
#
# COMPACT_ATOMS: atom_id res chain seq x y z
N ASP A 1 -36.38 -13.81 -55.00
CA ASP A 1 -37.64 -13.14 -54.64
C ASP A 1 -37.36 -12.17 -53.51
N CYS A 2 -37.07 -10.88 -53.71
CA CYS A 2 -37.87 -9.80 -54.31
C CYS A 2 -39.28 -9.67 -53.72
N TYR A 3 -39.48 -8.64 -52.88
CA TYR A 3 -40.56 -7.64 -52.82
C TYR A 3 -40.51 -6.96 -51.43
N ILE A 4 -40.15 -5.68 -51.21
CA ILE A 4 -40.60 -4.36 -51.70
C ILE A 4 -41.42 -3.61 -50.62
N PHE A 5 -40.89 -2.43 -50.27
CA PHE A 5 -41.51 -1.14 -49.88
C PHE A 5 -42.53 -0.97 -48.73
N ALA A 6 -42.20 0.05 -47.91
CA ALA A 6 -43.03 0.84 -46.99
C ALA A 6 -44.16 1.64 -47.72
N PRO A 7 -45.08 2.41 -47.07
CA PRO A 7 -44.72 3.71 -46.46
C PRO A 7 -45.66 4.29 -45.33
N GLN A 8 -45.17 5.36 -44.67
CA GLN A 8 -45.84 6.65 -44.28
C GLN A 8 -47.19 6.67 -43.51
N ALA A 9 -47.56 7.66 -42.68
CA ALA A 9 -46.98 8.93 -42.21
C ALA A 9 -47.89 9.56 -41.12
N ASN A 10 -47.34 10.57 -40.42
CA ASN A 10 -48.00 11.82 -39.96
C ASN A 10 -49.10 11.74 -38.86
N HIS A 11 -49.33 12.72 -37.99
CA HIS A 11 -48.92 14.13 -37.98
C HIS A 11 -48.91 14.69 -36.53
N LEU A 12 -48.13 15.74 -36.38
CA LEU A 12 -47.96 16.68 -35.26
C LEU A 12 -49.22 17.06 -34.46
N LEU A 13 -49.02 17.32 -33.16
CA LEU A 13 -49.50 18.55 -32.51
C LEU A 13 -48.47 19.04 -31.48
N THR A 14 -47.88 20.18 -31.82
CA THR A 14 -47.08 21.09 -31.00
C THR A 14 -47.89 21.68 -29.85
N ASN A 15 -47.26 21.85 -28.69
CA ASN A 15 -47.55 22.98 -27.80
C ASN A 15 -46.22 23.64 -27.36
N HIS A 16 -46.07 24.89 -27.77
CA HIS A 16 -45.08 25.85 -27.27
C HIS A 16 -45.57 26.45 -25.95
N ALA A 17 -44.63 26.65 -25.01
CA ALA A 17 -44.58 27.70 -23.96
C ALA A 17 -43.93 27.12 -22.69
N THR A 18 -43.08 27.77 -21.90
CA THR A 18 -42.29 29.00 -21.91
C THR A 18 -41.30 28.84 -20.74
N VAL A 19 -40.14 29.46 -20.86
CA VAL A 19 -39.04 29.56 -19.88
C VAL A 19 -39.53 29.89 -18.45
N ALA A 20 -39.00 29.19 -17.45
CA ALA A 20 -38.70 29.77 -16.14
C ALA A 20 -37.50 29.06 -15.48
N THR A 21 -36.43 29.83 -15.39
CA THR A 21 -35.29 29.76 -14.47
C THR A 21 -35.61 29.15 -13.11
N GLY A 22 -34.82 28.16 -12.70
CA GLY A 22 -34.77 27.67 -11.33
C GLY A 22 -33.52 26.81 -11.15
N GLY A 23 -32.41 27.45 -10.77
CA GLY A 23 -31.19 26.74 -10.39
C GLY A 23 -31.47 25.89 -9.16
N ASP A 24 -31.63 24.60 -9.36
CA ASP A 24 -31.77 23.65 -8.25
C ASP A 24 -30.37 23.35 -7.73
N ALA A 25 -30.03 24.10 -6.68
CA ALA A 25 -28.86 23.89 -5.87
C ALA A 25 -28.92 22.45 -5.33
N SER A 26 -28.09 21.58 -5.90
CA SER A 26 -27.74 20.32 -5.25
C SER A 26 -27.41 20.62 -3.78
N PRO A 27 -28.01 19.91 -2.82
CA PRO A 27 -27.66 20.09 -1.43
C PRO A 27 -26.15 19.85 -1.29
N PRO A 28 -25.40 20.73 -0.61
CA PRO A 28 -23.99 20.49 -0.39
C PRO A 28 -23.86 19.13 0.31
N ARG A 29 -23.07 18.22 -0.29
CA ARG A 29 -22.66 16.99 0.39
C ARG A 29 -22.18 17.39 1.79
N PRO A 30 -22.63 16.72 2.86
CA PRO A 30 -22.07 16.96 4.18
C PRO A 30 -20.56 16.82 4.04
N LYS A 31 -19.85 17.92 4.32
CA LYS A 31 -18.39 17.89 4.46
C LYS A 31 -18.14 16.77 5.47
N ALA A 32 -17.51 15.69 5.02
CA ALA A 32 -17.01 14.69 5.94
C ALA A 32 -16.13 15.47 6.91
N GLU A 33 -16.63 15.68 8.13
CA GLU A 33 -15.83 16.09 9.26
C GLU A 33 -14.71 15.07 9.31
N ARG A 34 -13.54 15.49 8.84
CA ARG A 34 -12.30 14.84 9.21
C ARG A 34 -12.23 15.06 10.71
N SER A 35 -12.79 14.10 11.46
CA SER A 35 -12.48 13.94 12.86
C SER A 35 -10.96 13.90 12.93
N GLY A 36 -10.41 15.05 13.33
CA GLY A 36 -9.02 15.21 13.66
C GLY A 36 -8.77 14.46 14.95
N GLU A 37 -8.87 13.14 14.92
CA GLU A 37 -8.04 12.31 15.78
C GLU A 37 -6.63 12.50 15.24
N ARG A 38 -6.02 13.58 15.72
CA ARG A 38 -4.59 13.79 15.76
C ARG A 38 -4.06 12.60 16.54
N ARG A 39 -3.82 11.48 15.84
CA ARG A 39 -3.20 10.27 16.38
C ARG A 39 -2.04 10.76 17.21
N GLU A 40 -2.18 10.59 18.51
CA GLU A 40 -1.16 10.90 19.48
C GLU A 40 0.11 10.29 18.92
N ALA A 41 1.08 11.13 18.54
CA ALA A 41 2.29 10.66 17.89
C ALA A 41 2.90 9.65 18.86
N SER A 42 2.78 8.35 18.55
CA SER A 42 3.28 7.26 19.37
C SER A 42 4.67 7.66 19.81
N LYS A 43 4.84 7.98 21.09
CA LYS A 43 6.11 8.45 21.64
C LYS A 43 7.10 7.31 21.48
N ILE A 44 7.87 7.33 20.38
CA ILE A 44 8.89 6.33 20.13
C ILE A 44 9.96 6.55 21.20
N PRO A 45 10.22 5.55 22.05
CA PRO A 45 11.25 5.68 23.06
C PRO A 45 12.61 5.94 22.40
N ASP A 46 13.40 6.81 23.00
CA ASP A 46 14.78 7.03 22.58
C ASP A 46 15.64 5.88 23.13
N LEU A 47 15.70 4.79 22.36
CA LEU A 47 16.44 3.59 22.74
C LEU A 47 17.94 3.85 22.98
N LYS A 48 18.52 4.89 22.36
CA LYS A 48 19.92 5.28 22.63
C LYS A 48 20.08 5.74 24.07
N LYS A 49 19.13 6.53 24.58
CA LYS A 49 19.12 6.97 26.00
C LYS A 49 18.90 5.82 26.97
N GLN A 50 18.36 4.70 26.52
CA GLN A 50 18.17 3.48 27.32
C GLN A 50 19.39 2.54 27.27
N GLY A 51 20.50 2.96 26.65
CA GLY A 51 21.74 2.17 26.59
C GLY A 51 21.70 1.01 25.58
N ILE A 52 20.65 0.93 24.75
CA ILE A 52 20.56 -0.10 23.71
C ILE A 52 21.47 0.34 22.56
N LYS A 53 22.49 -0.48 22.29
CA LYS A 53 23.46 -0.22 21.23
C LYS A 53 22.79 -0.36 19.87
N GLN A 54 22.88 0.69 19.06
CA GLN A 54 22.52 0.61 17.65
C GLN A 54 23.51 -0.31 16.91
N PRO A 55 23.05 -0.99 15.85
CA PRO A 55 23.96 -1.57 14.87
C PRO A 55 24.87 -0.47 14.30
N HIS A 56 26.04 -0.85 13.82
CA HIS A 56 27.08 0.09 13.34
C HIS A 56 26.62 0.95 12.14
N VAL A 57 25.49 0.60 11.51
CA VAL A 57 24.88 1.33 10.40
C VAL A 57 23.78 2.27 10.91
N ALA A 58 23.73 3.49 10.38
CA ALA A 58 22.83 4.54 10.84
C ALA A 58 21.38 4.29 10.41
N LEU A 59 20.62 3.55 11.22
CA LEU A 59 19.17 3.49 11.14
C LEU A 59 18.55 4.78 11.71
N THR A 60 17.45 5.23 11.13
CA THR A 60 16.62 6.27 11.75
C THR A 60 16.06 5.78 13.08
N GLN A 61 15.59 6.70 13.94
CA GLN A 61 15.03 6.31 15.25
C GLN A 61 13.83 5.37 15.11
N THR A 62 12.97 5.59 14.10
CA THR A 62 11.79 4.77 13.81
C THR A 62 12.16 3.37 13.33
N GLU A 63 13.18 3.26 12.46
CA GLU A 63 13.69 1.98 11.98
C GLU A 63 14.39 1.22 13.09
N PHE A 64 15.25 1.90 13.87
CA PHE A 64 15.94 1.29 14.99
C PHE A 64 14.96 0.74 16.03
N TYR A 65 13.89 1.47 16.33
CA TYR A 65 12.86 0.97 17.22
C TYR A 65 12.13 -0.25 16.64
N THR A 66 11.81 -0.25 15.34
CA THR A 66 11.25 -1.42 14.66
C THR A 66 12.16 -2.63 14.74
N TRP A 67 13.44 -2.42 14.42
CA TRP A 67 14.47 -3.45 14.45
C TRP A 67 14.58 -4.04 15.84
N HIS A 68 14.64 -3.20 16.89
CA HIS A 68 14.73 -3.65 18.28
C HIS A 68 13.54 -4.53 18.70
N LEU A 69 12.31 -4.09 18.42
CA LEU A 69 11.10 -4.88 18.73
C LEU A 69 11.11 -6.23 17.99
N PHE A 70 11.62 -6.24 16.76
CA PHE A 70 11.70 -7.46 15.95
C PHE A 70 12.82 -8.41 16.43
N THR A 71 14.03 -7.90 16.66
CA THR A 71 15.20 -8.75 16.94
C THR A 71 15.36 -9.08 18.41
N ASN A 72 15.05 -8.15 19.31
CA ASN A 72 15.30 -8.31 20.74
C ASN A 72 14.04 -8.80 21.46
N GLU A 73 12.89 -8.21 21.15
CA GLU A 73 11.61 -8.63 21.75
C GLU A 73 10.91 -9.77 20.98
N LYS A 74 11.43 -10.15 19.80
CA LYS A 74 10.94 -11.27 18.97
C LYS A 74 9.47 -11.13 18.55
N LEU A 75 8.98 -9.90 18.43
CA LEU A 75 7.63 -9.62 17.95
C LEU A 75 7.51 -9.81 16.44
N LYS A 76 6.34 -10.28 15.98
CA LYS A 76 6.04 -10.37 14.53
C LYS A 76 5.71 -9.00 13.96
N ALA A 77 5.83 -8.84 12.64
CA ALA A 77 5.55 -7.56 11.96
C ALA A 77 4.13 -7.04 12.26
N SER A 78 3.13 -7.92 12.26
CA SER A 78 1.74 -7.61 12.66
C SER A 78 1.62 -7.09 14.08
N ASP A 79 2.34 -7.70 15.02
CA ASP A 79 2.28 -7.36 16.44
C ASP A 79 2.99 -6.03 16.70
N ILE A 80 4.12 -5.78 16.02
CA ILE A 80 4.82 -4.50 16.05
C ILE A 80 3.94 -3.39 15.46
N ALA A 81 3.22 -3.68 14.37
CA ALA A 81 2.30 -2.74 13.73
C ALA A 81 1.18 -2.33 14.71
N ALA A 82 0.56 -3.31 15.38
CA ALA A 82 -0.46 -3.08 16.40
C ALA A 82 0.11 -2.31 17.60
N HIS A 83 1.26 -2.75 18.13
CA HIS A 83 1.95 -2.12 19.26
C HIS A 83 2.27 -0.64 18.99
N ARG A 84 2.70 -0.32 17.78
CA ARG A 84 3.07 1.04 17.39
C ARG A 84 1.95 1.86 16.77
N GLN A 85 0.79 1.23 16.54
CA GLN A 85 -0.38 1.80 15.88
C GLN A 85 -0.08 2.37 14.48
N ILE A 86 0.75 1.67 13.70
CA ILE A 86 1.09 2.02 12.32
C ILE A 86 0.77 0.85 11.38
N SER A 87 0.80 1.08 10.07
CA SER A 87 0.51 0.02 9.11
C SER A 87 1.61 -1.04 9.12
N GLU A 88 1.23 -2.31 8.95
CA GLU A 88 2.17 -3.41 8.80
C GLU A 88 3.10 -3.21 7.59
N ASN A 89 2.60 -2.60 6.51
CA ASN A 89 3.43 -2.25 5.36
C ASN A 89 4.58 -1.29 5.73
N THR A 90 4.33 -0.33 6.63
CA THR A 90 5.38 0.57 7.16
C THR A 90 6.40 -0.20 8.00
N ILE A 91 5.96 -1.23 8.75
CA ILE A 91 6.89 -2.12 9.47
C ILE A 91 7.80 -2.85 8.49
N TYR A 92 7.23 -3.45 7.46
CA TYR A 92 8.01 -4.14 6.42
C TYR A 92 8.96 -3.20 5.67
N GLU A 93 8.61 -1.93 5.49
CA GLU A 93 9.50 -0.93 4.89
C GLU A 93 10.74 -0.66 5.77
N HIS A 94 10.55 -0.48 7.08
CA HIS A 94 11.69 -0.36 7.99
C HIS A 94 12.54 -1.64 8.04
N LEU A 95 11.91 -2.81 8.01
CA LEU A 95 12.61 -4.10 7.99
C LEU A 95 13.35 -4.32 6.68
N SER A 96 12.78 -3.95 5.53
CA SER A 96 13.48 -4.04 4.24
C SER A 96 14.71 -3.14 4.19
N HIS A 97 14.61 -1.90 4.69
CA HIS A 97 15.77 -1.02 4.78
C HIS A 97 16.85 -1.60 5.73
N SER A 98 16.44 -2.21 6.85
CA SER A 98 17.38 -2.92 7.74
C SER A 98 18.08 -4.09 7.04
N ILE A 99 17.41 -4.76 6.09
CA ILE A 99 17.99 -5.82 5.27
C ILE A 99 18.97 -5.25 4.23
N GLU A 100 18.60 -4.16 3.54
CA GLU A 100 19.46 -3.47 2.56
C GLU A 100 20.76 -3.00 3.19
N LEU A 101 20.70 -2.54 4.45
CA LEU A 101 21.86 -2.11 5.22
C LEU A 101 22.69 -3.27 5.80
N GLY A 102 22.28 -4.52 5.57
CA GLY A 102 22.97 -5.71 6.09
C GLY A 102 22.86 -5.91 7.60
N VAL A 103 22.00 -5.14 8.27
CA VAL A 103 21.78 -5.19 9.72
C VAL A 103 20.84 -6.32 10.12
N LEU A 104 19.93 -6.70 9.22
CA LEU A 104 18.98 -7.78 9.39
C LEU A 104 19.10 -8.77 8.23
N LYS A 105 19.05 -10.06 8.51
CA LYS A 105 19.02 -11.07 7.44
C LYS A 105 17.58 -11.26 6.96
N TRP A 106 17.39 -11.35 5.65
CA TRP A 106 16.06 -11.51 5.04
C TRP A 106 15.33 -12.78 5.52
N ASP A 107 16.06 -13.85 5.82
CA ASP A 107 15.54 -15.16 6.26
C ASP A 107 14.94 -15.11 7.66
N MET A 108 15.20 -14.04 8.42
CA MET A 108 14.54 -13.76 9.68
C MET A 108 13.14 -13.17 9.49
N VAL A 109 12.89 -12.49 8.37
CA VAL A 109 11.65 -11.71 8.12
C VAL A 109 10.66 -12.46 7.24
N ILE A 110 11.16 -13.19 6.24
CA ILE A 110 10.35 -13.95 5.29
C ILE A 110 10.91 -15.36 5.13
N THR A 111 10.04 -16.30 4.75
CA THR A 111 10.49 -17.67 4.53
C THR A 111 11.28 -17.81 3.21
N PRO A 112 12.17 -18.80 3.10
CA PRO A 112 12.91 -19.09 1.86
C PRO A 112 11.99 -19.33 0.65
N GLU A 113 10.82 -19.94 0.86
CA GLU A 113 9.83 -20.20 -0.20
C GLU A 113 9.26 -18.90 -0.75
N ILE A 114 8.90 -17.95 0.13
CA ILE A 114 8.42 -16.63 -0.30
C ILE A 114 9.51 -15.92 -1.10
N ARG A 115 10.76 -15.92 -0.62
CA ARG A 115 11.87 -15.29 -1.35
C ARG A 115 12.06 -15.93 -2.72
N LYS A 116 12.06 -17.25 -2.81
CA LYS A 116 12.19 -17.98 -4.08
C LYS A 116 11.10 -17.56 -5.07
N ARG A 117 9.82 -17.58 -4.65
CA ARG A 117 8.68 -17.17 -5.48
C ARG A 117 8.83 -15.73 -5.98
N VAL A 118 9.24 -14.80 -5.11
CA VAL A 118 9.43 -13.40 -5.48
C VAL A 118 10.56 -13.24 -6.51
N LEU A 119 11.69 -13.93 -6.32
CA LEU A 119 12.82 -13.86 -7.24
C LEU A 119 12.51 -14.52 -8.60
N GLU A 120 11.70 -15.57 -8.62
CA GLU A 120 11.18 -16.15 -9.87
C GLU A 120 10.24 -15.18 -10.59
N ALA A 121 9.31 -14.56 -9.87
CA ALA A 121 8.40 -13.56 -10.42
C ALA A 121 9.17 -12.33 -10.96
N GLU A 122 10.23 -11.87 -10.29
CA GLU A 122 11.10 -10.81 -10.79
C GLU A 122 11.69 -11.17 -12.16
N LYS A 123 12.19 -12.41 -12.33
CA LYS A 123 12.78 -12.85 -13.60
C LYS A 123 11.76 -12.85 -14.74
N THR A 124 10.52 -13.25 -14.46
CA THR A 124 9.43 -13.27 -15.45
C THR A 124 8.97 -11.87 -15.85
N VAL A 125 8.85 -10.96 -14.88
CA VAL A 125 8.36 -9.59 -15.11
C VAL A 125 9.43 -8.69 -15.75
N GLY A 126 10.71 -8.97 -15.49
CA GLY A 126 11.82 -8.14 -15.91
C GLY A 126 11.96 -6.85 -15.10
N LYS A 127 13.11 -6.18 -15.21
CA LYS A 127 13.43 -4.96 -14.45
C LYS A 127 12.90 -3.70 -15.17
N ALA A 128 11.58 -3.54 -15.22
CA ALA A 128 10.98 -2.29 -15.68
C ALA A 128 10.94 -1.29 -14.51
N PRO A 129 11.32 0.00 -14.70
CA PRO A 129 11.37 0.98 -13.62
C PRO A 129 9.98 1.30 -13.04
N ASP A 130 8.95 1.34 -13.88
CA ASP A 130 7.61 1.75 -13.45
C ASP A 130 6.72 0.58 -13.05
N GLY A 131 6.18 0.65 -11.83
CA GLY A 131 5.20 -0.32 -11.32
C GLY A 131 5.76 -1.73 -11.10
N PHE A 132 7.09 -1.88 -10.99
CA PHE A 132 7.77 -3.16 -10.81
C PHE A 132 7.16 -4.01 -9.68
N LEU A 133 7.01 -3.43 -8.49
CA LEU A 133 6.40 -4.12 -7.35
C LEU A 133 4.97 -4.57 -7.63
N LYS A 134 4.16 -3.74 -8.31
CA LYS A 134 2.78 -4.07 -8.68
C LYS A 134 2.74 -5.26 -9.63
N ARG A 135 3.65 -5.30 -10.61
CA ARG A 135 3.74 -6.41 -11.56
C ARG A 135 4.16 -7.71 -10.90
N ILE A 136 5.13 -7.68 -9.98
CA ILE A 136 5.52 -8.86 -9.19
C ILE A 136 4.33 -9.35 -8.35
N HIS A 137 3.65 -8.43 -7.67
CA HIS A 137 2.48 -8.77 -6.85
C HIS A 137 1.37 -9.43 -7.69
N LEU A 138 1.11 -8.93 -8.90
CA LEU A 138 0.17 -9.54 -9.84
C LEU A 138 0.65 -10.92 -10.32
N ALA A 139 1.93 -11.09 -10.64
CA ALA A 139 2.50 -12.38 -11.03
C ALA A 139 2.44 -13.44 -9.91
N LEU A 140 2.36 -12.99 -8.65
CA LEU A 140 2.19 -13.84 -7.47
C LEU A 140 0.72 -14.04 -7.06
N ASN A 141 -0.23 -13.69 -7.93
CA ASN A 141 -1.68 -13.76 -7.66
C ASN A 141 -2.11 -13.01 -6.39
N SER A 142 -1.37 -11.98 -5.97
CA SER A 142 -1.63 -11.21 -4.74
C SER A 142 -1.57 -12.01 -3.43
N GLU A 143 -0.95 -13.20 -3.43
CA GLU A 143 -0.79 -14.01 -2.21
C GLU A 143 0.31 -13.47 -1.28
N VAL A 144 1.27 -12.74 -1.84
CA VAL A 144 2.43 -12.20 -1.12
C VAL A 144 2.28 -10.69 -1.02
N SER A 145 2.35 -10.16 0.20
CA SER A 145 2.20 -8.71 0.44
C SER A 145 3.34 -7.90 -0.18
N TYR A 146 3.06 -6.63 -0.50
CA TYR A 146 4.08 -5.68 -0.96
C TYR A 146 5.28 -5.57 -0.02
N GLY A 147 5.04 -5.61 1.29
CA GLY A 147 6.09 -5.59 2.31
C GLY A 147 7.04 -6.78 2.20
N GLN A 148 6.50 -7.99 2.07
CA GLN A 148 7.31 -9.21 1.88
C GLN A 148 8.09 -9.19 0.57
N ILE A 149 7.49 -8.67 -0.52
CA ILE A 149 8.17 -8.49 -1.81
C ILE A 149 9.38 -7.57 -1.63
N ARG A 150 9.24 -6.44 -0.93
CA ARG A 150 10.36 -5.51 -0.65
C ARG A 150 11.47 -6.20 0.14
N CYS A 151 11.14 -6.91 1.23
CA CYS A 151 12.13 -7.64 2.01
C CYS A 151 12.87 -8.72 1.20
N ALA A 152 12.20 -9.39 0.26
CA ALA A 152 12.83 -10.38 -0.60
C ALA A 152 13.87 -9.75 -1.57
N LEU A 153 13.58 -8.54 -2.06
CA LEU A 153 14.41 -7.82 -3.03
C LEU A 153 15.54 -7.01 -2.39
N ALA A 154 15.43 -6.67 -1.11
CA ALA A 154 16.37 -5.88 -0.32
C ALA A 154 17.78 -6.47 -0.19
N SER A 155 17.93 -7.80 -0.28
CA SER A 155 19.21 -8.51 -0.04
C SER A 155 19.95 -8.89 -1.33
N LYS A 156 20.11 -7.97 -2.27
CA LYS A 156 20.83 -8.22 -3.54
C LYS A 156 22.32 -7.92 -3.46
#